data_AF-A0ABD1UGR3-F1
#
_entry.id   AF-A0ABD1UGR3-F1
#
_cell.length_a   1.000
_cell.length_b   1.000
_cell.length_c   1.000
_cell.angle_alpha   90.00
_cell.angle_beta   90.00
_cell.angle_gamma   90.00
#
_symmetry.space_group_name_H-M   'P 1'
#
loop_
_entity.id
_entity.type
_entity.pdbx_description
1 polymer ?
#
loop_
_entity_poly.entity_id
_entity_poly.type
_entity_poly.pdbx_seq_one_letter_code
_entity_poly.pdbx_strand_id
1 'polypeptide(L)'
;MGRGKFKGKPTGRRQFSTPEQMMAGTSASRPRTFRQEEAEVEEDERSEEESEEESDEESEKKKGTQGIIQVENPNLGKAKNLKARDVDMEKTTELSRHRLALIRQERAEAAKKREEEKAAREQKKLEARK
;
A
#
# COMPACT_ATOMS: atom_id res chain seq x y z
N MET A 1 -22.58 -37.00 23.21
CA MET A 1 -21.82 -35.85 22.67
C MET A 1 -22.06 -34.64 23.55
N GLY A 2 -21.18 -34.37 24.52
CA GLY A 2 -21.32 -33.23 25.43
C GLY A 2 -20.99 -31.93 24.71
N ARG A 3 -22.01 -31.16 24.29
CA ARG A 3 -21.79 -29.80 23.78
C ARG A 3 -21.59 -28.87 24.98
N GLY A 4 -20.33 -28.49 25.22
CA GLY A 4 -19.97 -27.53 26.26
C GLY A 4 -20.74 -26.21 26.08
N LYS A 5 -21.25 -25.65 27.18
CA LYS A 5 -21.89 -24.33 27.20
C LYS A 5 -20.83 -23.29 26.86
N PHE A 6 -20.87 -22.72 25.65
CA PHE A 6 -19.96 -21.66 25.21
C PHE A 6 -20.10 -20.45 26.14
N LYS A 7 -19.19 -20.33 27.11
CA LYS A 7 -19.02 -19.12 27.95
C LYS A 7 -18.20 -18.07 27.18
N GLY A 8 -18.65 -17.72 25.98
CA GLY A 8 -18.08 -16.58 25.27
C GLY A 8 -18.64 -15.31 25.89
N LYS A 9 -17.78 -14.49 26.50
CA LYS A 9 -18.11 -13.08 26.77
C LYS A 9 -18.64 -12.48 25.45
N PRO A 10 -19.65 -11.60 25.46
CA PRO A 10 -20.10 -10.96 24.24
C PRO A 10 -18.88 -10.30 23.59
N THR A 11 -18.49 -10.79 22.42
CA THR A 11 -17.37 -10.24 21.67
C THR A 11 -17.72 -8.78 21.40
N GLY A 12 -16.97 -7.88 22.04
CA GLY A 12 -17.24 -6.45 21.99
C GLY A 12 -17.41 -5.98 20.55
N ARG A 13 -18.34 -5.05 20.31
CA ARG A 13 -18.57 -4.47 18.99
C ARG A 13 -17.25 -3.86 18.49
N ARG A 14 -16.71 -4.42 17.40
CA ARG A 14 -15.53 -3.89 16.72
C ARG A 14 -15.93 -2.58 16.05
N GLN A 15 -15.26 -1.50 16.41
CA GLN A 15 -15.38 -0.23 15.70
C GLN A 15 -14.40 -0.28 14.52
N PHE A 16 -14.91 -0.12 13.30
CA PHE A 16 -14.09 0.04 12.11
C PHE A 16 -13.99 1.52 11.79
N SER A 17 -12.82 1.97 11.31
CA SER A 17 -12.66 3.34 10.83
C SER A 17 -13.60 3.58 9.65
N THR A 18 -14.26 4.74 9.64
CA THR A 18 -15.03 5.17 8.46
C THR A 18 -14.06 5.65 7.37
N PRO A 19 -14.47 5.66 6.09
CA PRO A 19 -13.62 6.13 4.99
C PRO A 19 -13.13 7.57 5.19
N GLU A 20 -13.99 8.44 5.72
CA GLU A 20 -13.66 9.82 6.08
C GLU A 20 -12.57 9.89 7.15
N GLN A 21 -12.61 8.98 8.13
CA GLN A 21 -11.63 8.89 9.21
C GLN A 21 -10.27 8.35 8.74
N MET A 22 -10.24 7.52 7.70
CA MET A 22 -8.99 7.12 7.06
C MET A 22 -8.36 8.28 6.28
N MET A 23 -9.17 9.10 5.59
CA MET A 23 -8.69 10.28 4.86
C MET A 23 -8.19 11.39 5.79
N ALA A 24 -8.87 11.61 6.92
CA ALA A 24 -8.45 12.57 7.94
C ALA A 24 -7.15 12.16 8.67
N GLY A 25 -6.74 10.89 8.56
CA GLY A 25 -5.54 10.36 9.19
C GLY A 25 -5.62 10.35 10.72
N THR A 26 -4.53 9.93 11.35
CA THR A 26 -4.45 9.84 12.82
C THR A 26 -4.31 11.20 13.51
N SER A 27 -4.07 12.28 12.76
CA SER A 27 -3.90 13.64 13.28
C SER A 27 -5.17 14.20 13.92
N ALA A 28 -6.35 13.80 13.43
CA ALA A 28 -7.63 14.25 14.00
C ALA A 28 -7.95 13.65 15.37
N SER A 29 -7.41 12.46 15.69
CA SER A 29 -7.68 11.74 16.95
C SER A 29 -6.57 11.89 17.99
N ARG A 30 -5.43 12.48 17.64
CA ARG A 30 -4.31 12.69 18.56
C ARG A 30 -4.55 13.99 19.35
N PRO A 31 -4.45 13.98 20.69
CA PRO A 31 -4.63 15.20 21.46
C PRO A 31 -3.54 16.21 21.10
N ARG A 32 -3.96 17.46 20.82
CA ARG A 32 -3.08 18.60 20.48
C ARG A 32 -2.04 18.96 21.56
N THR A 33 -2.08 18.31 22.71
CA THR A 33 -1.15 18.52 23.81
C THR A 33 0.18 17.77 23.64
N PHE A 34 0.25 16.81 22.71
CA PHE A 34 1.53 16.20 22.33
C PHE A 34 2.12 16.97 21.14
N ARG A 35 2.70 18.13 21.45
CA ARG A 35 3.59 18.85 20.51
C ARG A 35 4.88 18.03 20.41
N GLN A 36 4.99 17.20 19.37
CA GLN A 36 6.29 17.07 18.72
C GLN A 36 6.47 18.37 17.95
N GLU A 37 7.54 19.09 18.28
CA GLU A 37 8.05 20.18 17.46
C GLU A 37 7.99 19.74 16.00
N GLU A 38 7.48 20.65 15.18
CA GLU A 38 7.62 20.60 13.75
C GLU A 38 9.10 20.30 13.48
N ALA A 39 9.41 19.07 13.04
CA ALA A 39 10.61 18.82 12.27
C ALA A 39 10.36 19.44 10.89
N GLU A 40 10.28 20.77 10.93
CA GLU A 40 10.49 21.68 9.83
C GLU A 40 11.89 21.40 9.30
N VAL A 41 12.00 21.50 7.99
CA VAL A 41 13.22 21.31 7.21
C VAL A 41 14.32 22.23 7.74
N GLU A 42 15.27 21.69 8.51
CA GLU A 42 16.59 22.29 8.71
C GLU A 42 17.60 21.35 8.03
N GLU A 43 17.88 21.66 6.76
CA GLU A 43 19.14 21.29 6.12
C GLU A 43 20.28 21.98 6.89
N ASP A 44 21.42 21.30 6.98
CA ASP A 44 22.74 21.77 7.40
C ASP A 44 23.19 21.63 8.87
N GLU A 45 24.37 20.99 8.98
CA GLU A 45 25.28 20.92 10.12
C GLU A 45 24.91 20.00 11.30
N ARG A 46 25.38 18.74 11.24
CA ARG A 46 26.25 18.09 12.25
C ARG A 46 26.14 16.57 12.24
N SER A 47 27.11 15.91 11.61
CA SER A 47 27.78 14.67 12.09
C SER A 47 28.62 14.07 10.96
N GLU A 48 29.64 14.81 10.49
CA GLU A 48 30.88 14.18 10.04
C GLU A 48 31.62 13.69 11.29
N GLU A 49 31.58 12.39 11.59
CA GLU A 49 32.63 11.72 12.37
C GLU A 49 32.53 10.19 12.20
N GLU A 50 33.62 9.63 11.68
CA GLU A 50 34.18 8.28 11.86
C GLU A 50 33.25 7.05 11.81
N SER A 51 33.36 6.20 10.78
CA SER A 51 34.38 5.13 10.69
C SER A 51 34.32 4.17 11.88
N GLU A 52 33.74 2.98 11.66
CA GLU A 52 34.41 1.71 11.96
C GLU A 52 33.61 0.56 11.34
N GLU A 53 34.20 -0.01 10.29
CA GLU A 53 33.88 -1.30 9.73
C GLU A 53 34.40 -2.37 10.71
N GLU A 54 33.54 -2.87 11.60
CA GLU A 54 33.78 -4.12 12.32
C GLU A 54 32.65 -5.08 11.97
N SER A 55 32.87 -5.82 10.89
CA SER A 55 32.09 -7.01 10.56
C SER A 55 32.52 -8.12 11.50
N ASP A 56 32.07 -8.06 12.75
CA ASP A 56 32.14 -9.17 13.68
C ASP A 56 31.21 -10.28 13.15
N GLU A 57 31.80 -11.20 12.38
CA GLU A 57 31.22 -12.50 12.03
C GLU A 57 31.25 -13.41 13.27
N GLU A 58 30.81 -12.89 14.42
CA GLU A 58 30.59 -13.68 15.62
C GLU A 58 29.24 -14.37 15.43
N SER A 59 29.29 -15.66 15.10
CA SER A 59 28.11 -16.51 15.09
C SER A 59 27.50 -16.52 16.50
N GLU A 60 26.64 -15.55 16.79
CA GLU A 60 25.86 -15.51 18.01
C GLU A 60 25.12 -16.84 18.09
N LYS A 61 25.45 -17.64 19.11
CA LYS A 61 24.75 -18.88 19.40
C LYS A 61 23.31 -18.51 19.71
N LYS A 62 22.45 -18.50 18.69
CA LYS A 62 21.03 -18.15 18.80
C LYS A 62 20.40 -19.12 19.80
N LYS A 63 20.20 -18.67 21.04
CA LYS A 63 19.43 -19.41 22.05
C LYS A 63 17.96 -19.40 21.61
N GLY A 64 17.58 -20.43 20.85
CA GLY A 64 16.25 -20.55 20.25
C GLY A 64 16.03 -21.91 19.61
N THR A 65 14.82 -22.14 19.10
CA THR A 65 14.41 -23.43 18.53
C THR A 65 15.30 -23.82 17.36
N GLN A 66 16.11 -24.86 17.56
CA GLN A 66 16.84 -25.54 16.49
C GLN A 66 15.81 -26.00 15.43
N GLY A 67 15.91 -25.49 14.20
CA GLY A 67 15.02 -25.86 13.09
C GLY A 67 14.18 -24.75 12.46
N ILE A 68 14.32 -23.48 12.87
CA ILE A 68 13.71 -22.36 12.12
C ILE A 68 14.50 -22.16 10.82
N ILE A 69 13.83 -22.35 9.69
CA ILE A 69 14.36 -21.98 8.36
C ILE A 69 14.47 -20.46 8.32
N GLN A 70 15.69 -19.96 8.16
CA GLN A 70 15.93 -18.53 7.98
C GLN A 70 15.52 -18.19 6.54
N VAL A 71 14.28 -17.73 6.37
CA VAL A 71 13.80 -17.24 5.09
C VAL A 71 14.33 -15.81 4.92
N GLU A 72 15.36 -15.67 4.12
CA GLU A 72 15.82 -14.35 3.68
C GLU A 72 14.76 -13.73 2.78
N ASN A 73 14.10 -12.69 3.28
CA ASN A 73 13.17 -11.90 2.49
C ASN A 73 13.97 -10.84 1.74
N PRO A 74 14.17 -10.94 0.42
CA PRO A 74 14.93 -9.97 -0.36
C PRO A 74 14.31 -8.56 -0.34
N ASN A 75 13.02 -8.45 0.02
CA ASN A 75 12.33 -7.17 0.19
C ASN A 75 12.44 -6.61 1.63
N LEU A 76 13.17 -7.27 2.53
CA LEU A 76 13.45 -6.76 3.88
C LEU A 76 14.55 -5.67 3.86
N GLY A 77 15.25 -5.50 2.73
CA GLY A 77 16.19 -4.41 2.56
C GLY A 77 15.48 -3.07 2.73
N LYS A 78 15.98 -2.24 3.67
CA LYS A 78 15.51 -0.86 3.82
C LYS A 78 15.66 -0.15 2.49
N ALA A 79 14.60 0.52 2.03
CA ALA A 79 14.67 1.30 0.80
C ALA A 79 15.79 2.34 0.93
N LYS A 80 16.71 2.36 -0.04
CA LYS A 80 17.77 3.37 -0.09
C LYS A 80 17.16 4.71 -0.51
N ASN A 81 17.55 5.79 0.15
CA ASN A 81 17.16 7.13 -0.25
C ASN A 81 17.87 7.47 -1.57
N LEU A 82 17.14 7.38 -2.68
CA LEU A 82 17.63 7.81 -3.99
C LEU A 82 17.36 9.30 -4.16
N LYS A 83 18.36 10.05 -4.60
CA LYS A 83 18.21 11.48 -4.90
C LYS A 83 17.33 11.62 -6.15
N ALA A 84 16.51 12.67 -6.20
CA ALA A 84 15.58 12.91 -7.31
C ALA A 84 16.27 12.98 -8.69
N ARG A 85 17.55 13.33 -8.74
CA ARG A 85 18.36 13.38 -9.97
C ARG A 85 18.73 12.00 -10.52
N ASP A 86 18.84 10.99 -9.66
CA ASP A 86 19.26 9.63 -10.01
C ASP A 86 18.05 8.71 -10.28
N VAL A 87 16.83 9.27 -10.23
CA VAL A 87 15.61 8.54 -10.56
C VAL A 87 15.49 8.47 -12.09
N ASP A 88 15.85 7.32 -12.65
CA ASP A 88 15.64 7.02 -14.07
C ASP A 88 14.14 6.93 -14.40
N MET A 89 13.54 8.07 -14.74
CA MET A 89 12.14 8.15 -15.13
C MET A 89 11.84 7.31 -16.38
N GLU A 90 12.82 7.14 -17.27
CA GLU A 90 12.68 6.41 -18.53
C GLU A 90 12.49 4.89 -18.32
N LYS A 91 13.14 4.28 -17.32
CA LYS A 91 13.02 2.84 -17.02
C LYS A 91 11.63 2.43 -16.54
N THR A 92 10.86 3.34 -15.94
CA THR A 92 9.45 3.07 -15.56
C THR A 92 8.50 3.05 -16.76
N THR A 93 8.93 3.59 -17.91
CA THR A 93 8.03 3.83 -19.05
C THR A 93 7.94 2.67 -20.05
N GLU A 94 8.89 1.75 -20.06
CA GLU A 94 8.90 0.64 -21.03
C GLU A 94 7.81 -0.39 -20.70
N LEU A 95 7.64 -0.75 -19.43
CA LEU A 95 6.51 -1.56 -18.96
C LEU A 95 5.19 -0.77 -18.97
N SER A 96 5.24 0.56 -18.88
CA SER A 96 4.04 1.40 -18.86
C SER A 96 3.40 1.55 -20.24
N ARG A 97 4.17 1.58 -21.34
CA ARG A 97 3.60 1.68 -22.71
C ARG A 97 2.70 0.49 -23.07
N HIS A 98 3.15 -0.74 -22.79
CA HIS A 98 2.34 -1.94 -23.05
C HIS A 98 1.11 -1.98 -22.15
N ARG A 99 1.26 -1.67 -20.85
CA ARG A 99 0.13 -1.58 -19.91
C ARG A 99 -0.87 -0.48 -20.29
N LEU A 100 -0.40 0.67 -20.76
CA LEU A 100 -1.23 1.77 -21.25
C LEU A 100 -1.97 1.39 -22.54
N ALA A 101 -1.33 0.64 -23.44
CA ALA A 101 -1.98 0.13 -24.65
C ALA A 101 -3.14 -0.82 -24.30
N LEU A 102 -2.95 -1.73 -23.34
CA LEU A 102 -4.01 -2.62 -22.84
C LEU A 102 -5.17 -1.83 -22.21
N ILE A 103 -4.87 -0.85 -21.36
CA ILE A 103 -5.90 0.03 -20.76
C ILE A 103 -6.67 0.81 -21.84
N ARG A 104 -6.00 1.24 -22.91
CA ARG A 104 -6.63 1.95 -24.02
C ARG A 104 -7.56 1.03 -24.82
N GLN A 105 -7.16 -0.22 -25.07
CA GLN A 105 -7.99 -1.22 -25.73
C GLN A 105 -9.24 -1.55 -24.89
N GLU A 106 -9.06 -1.81 -23.60
CA GLU A 106 -10.16 -2.12 -22.69
C GLU A 106 -11.20 -0.98 -22.63
N ARG A 107 -10.74 0.27 -22.57
CA ARG A 107 -11.63 1.45 -22.62
C ARG A 107 -12.38 1.56 -23.95
N ALA A 108 -11.71 1.28 -25.07
CA ALA A 108 -12.34 1.32 -26.39
C ALA A 108 -13.41 0.23 -26.55
N GLU A 109 -13.15 -0.98 -26.07
CA GLU A 109 -14.12 -2.08 -26.08
C GLU A 109 -15.31 -1.80 -25.17
N ALA A 110 -15.06 -1.27 -23.97
CA ALA A 110 -16.12 -0.85 -23.05
C ALA A 110 -17.01 0.26 -23.65
N ALA A 111 -16.41 1.22 -24.36
CA ALA A 111 -17.14 2.27 -25.05
C ALA A 111 -18.04 1.71 -26.16
N LYS A 112 -17.51 0.82 -27.01
CA LYS A 112 -18.28 0.16 -28.08
C LYS A 112 -19.46 -0.64 -27.53
N LYS A 113 -19.24 -1.48 -26.51
CA LYS A 113 -20.32 -2.25 -25.87
C LYS A 113 -21.42 -1.34 -25.30
N ARG A 114 -21.03 -0.19 -24.73
CA ARG A 114 -21.98 0.80 -24.20
C ARG A 114 -22.79 1.49 -25.31
N GLU A 115 -22.19 1.75 -26.47
CA GLU A 115 -22.89 2.30 -27.63
C GLU A 115 -23.88 1.30 -28.23
N GLU A 116 -23.48 0.03 -28.36
CA GLU A 116 -24.36 -1.05 -28.81
C GLU A 116 -25.56 -1.23 -27.87
N GLU A 117 -25.35 -1.21 -26.56
CA GLU A 117 -26.44 -1.29 -25.57
C GLU A 117 -27.39 -0.08 -25.67
N LYS A 118 -26.85 1.13 -25.86
CA LYS A 118 -27.66 2.34 -26.06
C LYS A 118 -28.48 2.25 -27.34
N ALA A 119 -27.88 1.82 -28.44
CA ALA A 119 -28.56 1.66 -29.72
C ALA A 119 -29.68 0.62 -29.62
N ALA A 120 -29.42 -0.54 -29.00
CA ALA A 120 -30.44 -1.55 -28.75
C ALA A 120 -31.57 -1.03 -27.84
N ARG A 121 -31.25 -0.21 -26.83
CA ARG A 121 -32.24 0.42 -25.95
C ARG A 121 -33.08 1.47 -26.67
N GLU A 122 -32.49 2.23 -27.59
CA GLU A 122 -33.20 3.21 -28.42
C GLU A 122 -34.12 2.54 -29.44
N GLN A 123 -33.67 1.47 -30.10
CA GLN A 123 -34.50 0.66 -30.99
C GLN A 123 -35.71 0.08 -30.25
N LYS A 124 -35.52 -0.52 -29.07
CA LYS A 124 -36.62 -1.02 -28.24
C LYS A 124 -37.61 0.07 -27.82
N LYS A 125 -37.13 1.29 -27.55
CA LYS A 125 -38.00 2.43 -27.23
C LYS A 125 -38.79 2.92 -28.44
N LEU A 126 -38.21 2.88 -29.64
CA LEU A 126 -38.88 3.24 -30.88
C LEU A 126 -39.93 2.19 -31.28
N GLU A 127 -39.61 0.90 -31.14
CA GLU A 127 -40.55 -0.20 -31.36
C GLU A 127 -41.72 -0.17 -30.37
N ALA A 128 -41.46 0.12 -29.08
CA ALA A 128 -42.52 0.24 -28.08
C ALA A 128 -43.41 1.48 -28.23
N ARG A 129 -43.01 2.45 -29.05
CA ARG A 129 -43.76 3.70 -29.30
C ARG A 129 -44.61 3.63 -30.58
N LYS A 130 -44.46 2.57 -31.38
CA LYS A 130 -45.22 2.34 -32.61
C LYS A 130 -46.40 1.40 -32.33
#